data_AF-A0A959EL89-F1
#
_entry.id   AF-A0A959EL89-F1
#
_cell.length_a   1.000
_cell.length_b   1.000
_cell.length_c   1.000
_cell.angle_alpha   90.00
_cell.angle_beta   90.00
_cell.angle_gamma   90.00
#
_symmetry.space_group_name_H-M   'P 1'
#
loop_
_entity.id
_entity.type
_entity.pdbx_description
1 polymer ?
#
loop_
_entity_poly.entity_id
_entity_poly.type
_entity_poly.pdbx_seq_one_letter_code
_entity_poly.pdbx_strand_id
1 'polypeptide(L)' 'MEQFPAVLLLEDGTVFIGKSAGKIGTTTGEICFNTGMTGYQEIFTD' A
#
# COMPACT_ATOMS: atom_id res chain seq x y z
N MET A 1 1.74 -16.80 -9.87
CA MET A 1 0.66 -15.80 -9.89
C MET A 1 1.19 -14.61 -10.69
N GLU A 2 0.47 -14.22 -11.73
CA GLU A 2 0.81 -13.00 -12.48
C GLU A 2 0.55 -11.80 -11.56
N GLN A 3 1.52 -10.90 -11.42
CA GLN A 3 1.39 -9.69 -10.62
C GLN A 3 1.24 -8.50 -11.56
N PHE A 4 0.18 -7.70 -11.38
CA PHE A 4 -0.03 -6.50 -12.16
C PHE A 4 0.88 -5.37 -11.65
N PRO A 5 1.44 -4.53 -12.53
CA PRO A 5 2.14 -3.31 -12.12
C PRO A 5 1.22 -2.40 -11.29
N ALA A 6 1.76 -1.75 -10.27
CA ALA A 6 1.06 -0.79 -9.43
C ALA A 6 1.90 0.47 -9.19
N VAL A 7 1.25 1.58 -8.87
CA VAL A 7 1.89 2.88 -8.59
C VAL A 7 1.35 3.45 -7.28
N LEU A 8 2.24 3.97 -6.44
CA LEU A 8 1.94 4.83 -5.30
C LEU A 8 2.39 6.25 -5.62
N LEU A 9 1.47 7.21 -5.64
CA LEU A 9 1.72 8.63 -5.91
C LEU A 9 1.41 9.44 -4.65
N LEU A 10 2.34 10.26 -4.22
CA LEU A 10 2.20 11.16 -3.08
C LEU A 10 1.75 12.55 -3.52
N GLU A 11 1.21 13.35 -2.60
CA GLU A 11 0.76 14.71 -2.89
C GLU A 11 1.89 15.64 -3.37
N ASP A 12 3.13 15.39 -2.95
CA ASP A 12 4.32 16.14 -3.35
C ASP A 12 4.84 15.75 -4.74
N GLY A 13 4.18 14.80 -5.42
CA GLY A 13 4.56 14.28 -6.72
C GLY A 13 5.56 13.12 -6.66
N THR A 14 5.95 12.64 -5.48
CA THR A 14 6.81 11.46 -5.34
C THR A 14 6.08 10.21 -5.86
N VAL A 15 6.79 9.40 -6.66
CA VAL A 15 6.25 8.19 -7.30
C VAL A 15 7.04 6.95 -6.90
N PHE A 16 6.34 5.91 -6.47
CA PHE A 16 6.90 4.57 -6.26
C PHE A 16 6.21 3.56 -7.19
N ILE A 17 7.02 2.80 -7.93
CA ILE A 17 6.55 1.72 -8.82
C ILE A 17 6.67 0.40 -8.08
N GLY A 18 5.57 -0.36 -8.03
CA GLY A 18 5.47 -1.62 -7.30
C GLY A 18 4.66 -2.67 -8.03
N LYS A 19 4.27 -3.70 -7.29
CA LYS A 19 3.45 -4.82 -7.78
C LYS A 19 2.17 -4.91 -6.95
N SER A 20 1.05 -5.23 -7.58
CA SER A 20 -0.24 -5.40 -6.90
C SER A 20 -0.22 -6.63 -5.97
N ALA A 21 -0.67 -6.46 -4.72
CA ALA A 21 -0.76 -7.55 -3.74
C ALA A 21 -2.18 -7.83 -3.21
N GLY A 22 -3.14 -6.94 -3.49
CA GLY A 22 -4.52 -7.04 -3.00
C GLY A 22 -5.56 -6.92 -4.12
N LYS A 23 -6.76 -6.44 -3.76
CA LYS A 23 -7.83 -6.18 -4.73
C LYS A 23 -7.38 -5.15 -5.77
N ILE A 24 -7.61 -5.46 -7.05
CA ILE A 24 -7.32 -4.55 -8.15
C ILE A 24 -8.28 -3.36 -8.15
N GLY A 25 -7.72 -2.16 -8.26
CA GLY A 25 -8.43 -0.88 -8.27
C GLY A 25 -7.51 0.26 -7.85
N THR A 26 -8.07 1.46 -7.79
CA THR A 26 -7.39 2.66 -7.28
C THR A 26 -8.08 3.13 -6.02
N THR A 27 -7.30 3.48 -5.00
CA THR A 27 -7.79 4.08 -3.75
C THR A 27 -6.89 5.24 -3.36
N THR A 28 -7.41 6.15 -2.53
CA THR A 28 -6.67 7.28 -1.98
C THR A 28 -6.82 7.30 -0.45
N GLY A 29 -5.90 7.97 0.24
CA GLY A 29 -5.89 8.08 1.70
C GLY A 29 -4.59 8.69 2.21
N GLU A 30 -4.52 8.90 3.52
CA GLU A 30 -3.28 9.29 4.20
C GLU A 30 -2.30 8.11 4.24
N ILE A 31 -1.01 8.39 4.05
CA ILE A 31 0.04 7.39 4.23
C ILE A 31 0.62 7.51 5.63
N CYS A 32 0.53 6.41 6.37
CA CYS A 32 1.13 6.27 7.69
C CYS A 32 2.18 5.14 7.68
N PHE A 33 3.08 5.14 8.67
CA PHE A 33 4.02 4.04 8.91
C PHE A 33 3.92 3.54 10.35
N ASN A 34 4.24 2.26 10.56
CA ASN A 34 4.27 1.64 11.89
C ASN A 34 5.56 0.80 12.03
N THR A 35 6.24 0.91 13.17
CA THR A 35 7.51 0.19 13.45
C THR A 35 7.31 -1.20 14.07
N GLY A 36 6.05 -1.63 14.26
CA GLY A 36 5.71 -2.97 14.73
C GLY A 36 6.18 -4.04 13.74
N MET A 37 6.89 -5.04 14.26
CA MET A 37 7.45 -6.13 13.44
C MET A 37 6.55 -7.39 13.39
N THR A 38 5.44 -7.40 14.13
CA THR A 38 4.48 -8.50 14.26
C THR A 38 3.07 -7.94 14.46
N GLY A 39 2.03 -8.77 14.29
CA GLY A 39 0.64 -8.36 14.55
C GLY A 39 -0.04 -7.63 13.38
N TYR A 40 0.35 -7.94 12.14
CA TYR A 40 -0.16 -7.26 10.95
C TYR A 40 -1.68 -7.43 10.74
N GLN A 41 -2.24 -8.58 11.15
CA GLN A 41 -3.65 -8.85 10.94
C GLN A 41 -4.52 -7.97 11.84
N GLU A 42 -4.10 -7.82 13.09
CA GLU A 42 -4.76 -7.01 14.10
C GLU A 42 -4.71 -5.52 13.71
N ILE A 43 -3.55 -5.04 13.24
CA ILE A 43 -3.38 -3.65 12.78
C ILE A 43 -4.26 -3.31 11.58
N PHE A 44 -4.52 -4.26 10.66
CA PHE A 44 -5.42 -4.01 9.54
C PHE A 44 -6.89 -3.87 9.93
N THR A 45 -7.26 -4.24 11.16
CA THR A 45 -8.63 -4.24 11.66
C THR A 45 -8.89 -3.25 12.80
N ASP A 46 -7.85 -2.53 13.22
CA ASP A 46 -7.97 -1.38 14.12
C ASP A 46 -8.66 -0.21 13.39
#